data_AF-A0A8C7X1S6-F1
#
_entry.id   AF-A0A8C7X1S6-F1
#
_cell.length_a   1.000
_cell.length_b   1.000
_cell.length_c   1.000
_cell.angle_alpha   90.00
_cell.angle_beta   90.00
_cell.angle_gamma   90.00
#
_symmetry.space_group_name_H-M   'P 1'
#
loop_
_entity.id
_entity.type
_entity.pdbx_description
1 polymer ?
#
loop_
_entity_poly.entity_id
_entity_poly.type
_entity_poly.pdbx_seq_one_letter_code
_entity_poly.pdbx_strand_id
1 'polypeptide(L)'
;MLYIAARDHVFAINLASSSEQIIPQQKLTWKTKDVEKCTVRGKNSDECYNYIKVLVPRNDETLFACGTNAFNPTCRNYKMSTLEQEGEEVVGQARCPFESRQSNVGLFAGGDFYSATMTDFLASDAVIYRSLGESSPVLRTVKYDSKWLREPHFLHAIEYGNYVYFFFSEIAVEYTTLGKVVFSRVARVCKNDNGGSPRVLERYWTSFLKARLNCSVPGDSFFYFDVLQSLTNVLQINHRPAVLGVFSTQANSITGSAVCAFYMDDIEKVFNGKFKEQRNSESAWTPVPEEQVPKPRPGSCAGEGSAAAYKTSTAFPDETLAFIKSYPLMDESIPSVNDKPFFTRTTSRFKLTQIAVDTSAGPYKNHTVVFLGSDNGHVLKILASTEGANASFSTQLLEDIDVYNPHKCNIYGENRRVLGLELDRDHHALFVAFSSCVIRVPLSRCSEYGNCKNMHYHFLTHAVEA
;
A
#
# COMPACT_ATOMS: atom_id res chain seq x y z
N MET A 1 -6.38 -7.69 -18.87
CA MET A 1 -6.90 -8.85 -18.09
C MET A 1 -7.12 -8.40 -16.66
N LEU A 2 -8.19 -8.84 -16.02
CA LEU A 2 -8.39 -8.71 -14.58
C LEU A 2 -8.12 -10.05 -13.90
N TYR A 3 -7.28 -10.06 -12.86
CA TYR A 3 -6.98 -11.25 -12.08
C TYR A 3 -7.64 -11.16 -10.70
N ILE A 4 -8.36 -12.21 -10.30
CA ILE A 4 -8.96 -12.33 -8.98
C ILE A 4 -8.23 -13.44 -8.22
N ALA A 5 -7.42 -13.03 -7.25
CA ALA A 5 -6.78 -13.95 -6.32
C ALA A 5 -7.74 -14.31 -5.17
N ALA A 6 -7.90 -15.60 -4.89
CA ALA A 6 -8.84 -16.10 -3.91
C ALA A 6 -8.27 -17.31 -3.14
N ARG A 7 -9.11 -17.95 -2.33
CA ARG A 7 -8.81 -19.25 -1.72
C ARG A 7 -8.67 -20.32 -2.80
N ASP A 8 -7.52 -20.99 -2.81
CA ASP A 8 -7.09 -22.07 -3.71
C ASP A 8 -7.04 -21.74 -5.22
N HIS A 9 -7.37 -20.51 -5.60
CA HIS A 9 -7.67 -20.19 -7.00
C HIS A 9 -7.17 -18.80 -7.41
N VAL A 10 -6.85 -18.67 -8.69
CA VAL A 10 -6.77 -17.39 -9.40
C VAL A 10 -7.67 -17.46 -10.62
N PHE A 11 -8.53 -16.47 -10.80
CA PHE A 11 -9.41 -16.35 -11.96
C PHE A 11 -8.90 -15.23 -12.86
N ALA A 12 -8.75 -15.49 -14.16
CA ALA A 12 -8.38 -14.48 -15.15
C ALA A 12 -9.58 -14.14 -16.03
N ILE A 13 -9.95 -12.86 -16.06
CA ILE A 13 -11.11 -12.33 -16.76
C ILE A 13 -10.63 -11.42 -17.88
N ASN A 14 -11.16 -11.63 -19.08
CA ASN A 14 -10.96 -10.71 -20.19
C ASN A 14 -11.96 -9.56 -20.10
N LEU A 15 -11.41 -8.36 -19.93
CA LEU A 15 -12.20 -7.14 -19.74
C LEU A 15 -12.99 -6.76 -20.99
N ALA A 16 -12.47 -7.05 -22.19
CA ALA A 16 -13.13 -6.73 -23.46
C ALA A 16 -14.41 -7.56 -23.71
N SER A 17 -14.48 -8.78 -23.18
CA SER A 17 -15.63 -9.68 -23.36
C SER A 17 -16.62 -9.65 -22.18
N SER A 18 -16.33 -8.91 -21.10
CA SER A 18 -17.07 -8.97 -19.84
C SER A 18 -18.00 -7.76 -19.62
N SER A 19 -18.81 -7.41 -20.63
CA SER A 19 -19.71 -6.25 -20.58
C SER A 19 -20.92 -6.46 -19.65
N GLU A 20 -21.54 -7.65 -19.70
CA GLU A 20 -22.76 -7.97 -18.95
C GLU A 20 -22.57 -8.99 -17.82
N GLN A 21 -21.67 -9.97 -17.99
CA GLN A 21 -21.36 -10.99 -17.00
C GLN A 21 -19.85 -11.17 -16.86
N ILE A 22 -19.39 -11.30 -15.62
CA ILE A 22 -18.00 -11.59 -15.30
C ILE A 22 -17.81 -13.10 -15.38
N ILE A 23 -17.22 -13.58 -16.48
CA ILE A 23 -16.95 -15.00 -16.71
C ILE A 23 -15.42 -15.18 -16.79
N PRO A 24 -14.82 -16.06 -15.97
CA PRO A 24 -13.39 -16.32 -16.04
C PRO A 24 -13.03 -17.06 -17.34
N GLN A 25 -12.09 -16.50 -18.10
CA GLN A 25 -11.53 -17.16 -19.29
C GLN A 25 -10.57 -18.28 -18.89
N GLN A 26 -9.81 -18.07 -17.82
CA GLN A 26 -8.88 -19.06 -17.29
C GLN A 26 -9.02 -19.17 -15.77
N LYS A 27 -8.74 -20.36 -15.24
CA LYS A 27 -8.78 -20.65 -13.81
C LYS A 27 -7.56 -21.46 -13.39
N LEU A 28 -6.72 -20.86 -12.57
CA LEU A 28 -5.70 -21.57 -11.82
C LEU A 28 -6.33 -22.26 -10.61
N THR A 29 -5.92 -23.51 -10.35
CA THR A 29 -6.25 -24.24 -9.12
C THR A 29 -4.97 -24.66 -8.42
N TRP A 30 -4.74 -24.15 -7.22
CA TRP A 30 -3.59 -24.43 -6.38
C TRP A 30 -4.06 -24.69 -4.95
N LYS A 31 -4.45 -25.94 -4.71
CA LYS A 31 -4.88 -26.44 -3.38
C LYS A 31 -3.69 -26.97 -2.60
N THR A 32 -3.72 -26.78 -1.28
CA THR A 32 -2.78 -27.42 -0.36
C THR A 32 -3.15 -28.89 -0.11
N LYS A 33 -2.14 -29.73 0.15
CA LYS A 33 -2.31 -31.12 0.59
C LYS A 33 -2.27 -31.27 2.11
N ASP A 34 -1.98 -30.19 2.84
CA ASP A 34 -1.66 -30.24 4.27
C ASP A 34 -2.81 -29.71 5.17
N VAL A 35 -4.04 -29.63 4.64
CA VAL A 35 -5.22 -29.16 5.39
C VAL A 35 -5.38 -29.93 6.70
N GLU A 36 -5.35 -31.27 6.65
CA GLU A 36 -5.51 -32.13 7.84
C GLU A 36 -4.38 -31.93 8.87
N LYS A 37 -3.14 -31.78 8.40
CA LYS A 37 -2.01 -31.53 9.31
C LYS A 37 -2.12 -30.18 9.99
N CYS A 38 -2.64 -29.17 9.28
CA CYS A 38 -2.87 -27.84 9.82
C CYS A 38 -4.00 -27.83 10.87
N THR A 39 -5.11 -28.53 10.61
CA THR A 39 -6.23 -28.59 11.57
C THR A 39 -5.87 -29.31 12.86
N VAL A 40 -5.08 -30.39 12.79
CA VAL A 40 -4.59 -31.13 13.97
C VAL A 40 -3.69 -30.25 14.86
N ARG A 41 -3.06 -29.19 14.32
CA ARG A 41 -2.28 -28.21 15.09
C ARG A 41 -3.15 -27.16 15.80
N GLY A 42 -4.47 -27.33 15.82
CA GLY A 42 -5.41 -26.49 16.56
C GLY A 42 -5.83 -25.20 15.82
N LYS A 43 -5.58 -25.09 14.51
CA LYS A 43 -6.06 -23.97 13.68
C LYS A 43 -7.47 -24.23 13.18
N ASN A 44 -8.23 -23.15 12.96
CA ASN A 44 -9.57 -23.24 12.39
C ASN A 44 -9.51 -23.88 10.99
N SER A 45 -10.46 -24.76 10.68
CA SER A 45 -10.48 -25.49 9.39
C SER A 45 -10.48 -24.56 8.18
N ASP A 46 -11.15 -23.41 8.26
CA ASP A 46 -11.16 -22.42 7.18
C ASP A 46 -9.83 -21.68 7.02
N GLU A 47 -8.97 -21.60 8.04
CA GLU A 47 -7.67 -20.94 7.90
C GLU A 47 -6.61 -21.84 7.24
N CYS A 48 -6.88 -23.14 7.15
CA CYS A 48 -5.95 -24.16 6.66
C CYS A 48 -5.94 -24.34 5.14
N TYR A 49 -6.59 -23.48 4.36
CA TYR A 49 -6.53 -23.50 2.90
C TYR A 49 -5.34 -22.71 2.34
N ASN A 50 -5.16 -22.76 1.02
CA ASN A 50 -4.17 -21.92 0.36
C ASN A 50 -4.81 -20.60 -0.08
N TYR A 51 -4.62 -19.53 0.68
CA TYR A 51 -5.07 -18.20 0.28
C TYR A 51 -3.99 -17.54 -0.56
N ILE A 52 -4.30 -17.21 -1.81
CA ILE A 52 -3.36 -16.45 -2.67
C ILE A 52 -3.30 -15.01 -2.16
N LYS A 53 -2.11 -14.58 -1.74
CA LYS A 53 -1.88 -13.29 -1.05
C LYS A 53 -0.93 -12.37 -1.81
N VAL A 54 -0.12 -12.93 -2.70
CA VAL A 54 0.72 -12.18 -3.64
C VAL A 54 0.39 -12.70 -5.03
N LEU A 55 0.10 -11.78 -5.95
CA LEU A 55 -0.06 -12.06 -7.37
C LEU A 55 0.41 -10.82 -8.13
N VAL A 56 1.63 -10.87 -8.65
CA VAL A 56 2.27 -9.72 -9.31
C VAL A 56 2.97 -10.14 -10.61
N PRO A 57 3.07 -9.25 -11.60
CA PRO A 57 3.92 -9.49 -12.75
C PRO A 57 5.38 -9.64 -12.31
N ARG A 58 6.05 -10.71 -12.74
CA ARG A 58 7.51 -10.86 -12.63
C ARG A 58 8.20 -10.19 -13.82
N ASN A 59 7.61 -10.36 -14.99
CA ASN A 59 8.00 -9.79 -16.28
C ASN A 59 6.75 -9.78 -17.19
N ASP A 60 6.93 -9.52 -18.48
CA ASP A 60 5.81 -9.39 -19.43
C ASP A 60 5.05 -10.72 -19.70
N GLU A 61 5.64 -11.87 -19.38
CA GLU A 61 5.10 -13.19 -19.72
C GLU A 61 4.79 -14.07 -18.49
N THR A 62 5.31 -13.72 -17.32
CA THR A 62 5.27 -14.53 -16.11
C THR A 62 4.65 -13.77 -14.94
N LEU A 63 3.65 -14.40 -14.31
CA LEU A 63 3.11 -14.01 -13.00
C LEU A 63 3.86 -14.72 -11.88
N PHE A 64 4.19 -13.99 -10.82
CA PHE A 64 4.66 -14.56 -9.57
C PHE A 64 3.51 -14.56 -8.55
N ALA A 65 3.17 -15.75 -8.07
CA ALA A 65 2.10 -15.94 -7.10
C ALA A 65 2.62 -16.59 -5.82
N CYS A 66 2.17 -16.12 -4.67
CA CYS A 66 2.40 -16.77 -3.39
C CYS A 66 1.10 -16.94 -2.61
N GLY A 67 0.99 -18.07 -1.91
CA GLY A 67 -0.16 -18.35 -1.05
C GLY A 67 0.25 -18.89 0.31
N THR A 68 -0.67 -18.77 1.27
CA THR A 68 -0.48 -19.19 2.68
C THR A 68 -0.24 -20.69 2.81
N ASN A 69 -0.76 -21.47 1.86
CA ASN A 69 -0.59 -22.92 1.73
C ASN A 69 -0.65 -23.67 3.07
N ALA A 70 -1.77 -23.52 3.79
CA ALA A 70 -1.99 -24.14 5.11
C ALA A 70 -0.91 -23.79 6.16
N PHE A 71 -0.61 -22.50 6.32
CA PHE A 71 0.45 -21.99 7.20
C PHE A 71 1.86 -22.50 6.84
N ASN A 72 2.08 -22.82 5.56
CA ASN A 72 3.40 -23.14 5.03
C ASN A 72 3.61 -22.34 3.73
N PRO A 73 3.86 -21.01 3.83
CA PRO A 73 3.83 -20.12 2.69
C PRO A 73 4.73 -20.61 1.55
N THR A 74 4.18 -20.62 0.34
CA THR A 74 4.87 -21.12 -0.87
C THR A 74 4.63 -20.13 -2.01
N CYS A 75 5.59 -20.03 -2.92
CA CYS A 75 5.51 -19.20 -4.12
C CYS A 75 5.77 -20.03 -5.38
N ARG A 76 5.17 -19.64 -6.50
CA ARG A 76 5.29 -20.27 -7.83
C ARG A 76 5.28 -19.21 -8.93
N ASN A 77 5.97 -19.49 -10.03
CA ASN A 77 5.81 -18.72 -11.27
C ASN A 77 4.73 -19.37 -12.14
N TYR A 78 4.00 -18.56 -12.88
CA TYR A 78 2.93 -18.97 -13.79
C TYR A 78 3.01 -18.21 -15.10
N LYS A 79 2.81 -18.90 -16.23
CA LYS A 79 2.69 -18.21 -17.53
C LYS A 79 1.41 -17.37 -17.55
N MET A 80 1.49 -16.10 -17.92
CA MET A 80 0.34 -15.19 -18.02
C MET A 80 -0.72 -15.71 -19.01
N SER A 81 -0.27 -16.39 -20.07
CA SER A 81 -1.10 -16.84 -21.19
C SER A 81 -1.93 -18.09 -20.90
N THR A 82 -1.43 -19.00 -20.06
CA THR A 82 -2.09 -20.29 -19.78
C THR A 82 -2.38 -20.54 -18.30
N LEU A 83 -1.82 -19.73 -17.39
CA LEU A 83 -1.79 -19.97 -15.94
C LEU A 83 -1.17 -21.32 -15.55
N GLU A 84 -0.34 -21.91 -16.41
CA GLU A 84 0.43 -23.10 -16.08
C GLU A 84 1.68 -22.72 -15.29
N GLN A 85 2.03 -23.57 -14.31
CA GLN A 85 3.20 -23.35 -13.48
C GLN A 85 4.48 -23.42 -14.33
N GLU A 86 5.40 -22.51 -14.06
CA GLU A 86 6.72 -22.44 -14.68
C GLU A 86 7.80 -22.65 -13.60
N GLY A 87 8.67 -23.64 -13.83
CA GLY A 87 9.76 -23.96 -12.91
C GLY A 87 9.31 -24.52 -11.55
N GLU A 88 10.25 -24.50 -10.61
CA GLU A 88 10.09 -25.09 -9.28
C GLU A 88 9.41 -24.15 -8.28
N GLU A 89 8.88 -24.73 -7.21
CA GLU A 89 8.37 -23.97 -6.08
C GLU A 89 9.48 -23.21 -5.36
N VAL A 90 9.13 -22.02 -4.87
CA VAL A 90 10.02 -21.16 -4.09
C VAL A 90 9.45 -21.06 -2.67
N VAL A 91 10.31 -21.10 -1.66
CA VAL A 91 9.93 -20.91 -0.26
C VAL A 91 9.23 -19.55 -0.08
N GLY A 92 8.04 -19.53 0.52
CA GLY A 92 7.25 -18.31 0.67
C GLY A 92 7.53 -17.53 1.96
N GLN A 93 8.34 -18.06 2.89
CA GLN A 93 8.73 -17.36 4.11
C GLN A 93 9.32 -15.97 3.79
N ALA A 94 8.91 -14.94 4.52
CA ALA A 94 9.23 -13.52 4.29
C ALA A 94 8.70 -12.91 2.96
N ARG A 95 8.01 -13.69 2.11
CA ARG A 95 7.40 -13.26 0.84
C ARG A 95 5.88 -13.27 0.89
N CYS A 96 5.32 -14.19 1.67
CA CYS A 96 3.89 -14.41 1.82
C CYS A 96 3.57 -14.70 3.29
N PRO A 97 2.44 -14.21 3.83
CA PRO A 97 2.07 -14.46 5.22
C PRO A 97 1.68 -15.93 5.45
N PHE A 98 1.73 -16.34 6.71
CA PHE A 98 1.27 -17.65 7.18
C PHE A 98 -0.26 -17.69 7.30
N GLU A 99 -0.86 -16.59 7.72
CA GLU A 99 -2.31 -16.44 7.90
C GLU A 99 -2.92 -15.51 6.84
N SER A 100 -4.14 -15.81 6.39
CA SER A 100 -4.82 -15.02 5.35
C SER A 100 -5.16 -13.58 5.80
N ARG A 101 -5.30 -13.36 7.11
CA ARG A 101 -5.60 -12.05 7.72
C ARG A 101 -4.38 -11.18 7.97
N GLN A 102 -3.18 -11.75 7.94
CA GLN A 102 -1.95 -10.97 8.08
C GLN A 102 -1.77 -10.06 6.87
N SER A 103 -1.30 -8.84 7.13
CA SER A 103 -0.94 -7.88 6.09
C SER A 103 0.28 -8.37 5.33
N ASN A 104 0.30 -8.11 4.02
CA ASN A 104 1.45 -8.36 3.20
C ASN A 104 1.52 -7.41 2.02
N VAL A 105 2.73 -7.19 1.53
CA VAL A 105 3.00 -6.44 0.30
C VAL A 105 4.08 -7.19 -0.47
N GLY A 106 4.01 -7.17 -1.80
CA GLY A 106 5.04 -7.71 -2.68
C GLY A 106 5.06 -7.00 -4.03
N LEU A 107 6.24 -6.70 -4.57
CA LEU A 107 6.42 -6.23 -5.95
C LEU A 107 7.79 -6.64 -6.51
N PHE A 108 7.91 -6.67 -7.83
CA PHE A 108 9.21 -6.68 -8.50
C PHE A 108 9.63 -5.25 -8.83
N ALA A 109 10.89 -4.92 -8.57
CA ALA A 109 11.50 -3.63 -8.90
C ALA A 109 12.99 -3.83 -9.19
N GLY A 110 13.50 -3.27 -10.29
CA GLY A 110 14.92 -3.41 -10.65
C GLY A 110 15.44 -4.86 -10.73
N GLY A 111 14.58 -5.82 -11.09
CA GLY A 111 14.93 -7.25 -11.19
C GLY A 111 14.84 -8.06 -9.89
N ASP A 112 14.59 -7.39 -8.75
CA ASP A 112 14.49 -8.03 -7.45
C ASP A 112 13.04 -8.09 -6.94
N PHE A 113 12.71 -9.08 -6.12
CA PHE A 113 11.43 -9.17 -5.43
C PHE A 113 11.52 -8.54 -4.04
N TYR A 114 10.75 -7.48 -3.82
CA TYR A 114 10.59 -6.78 -2.55
C TYR A 114 9.30 -7.23 -1.88
N SER A 115 9.36 -7.53 -0.59
CA SER A 115 8.20 -7.96 0.19
C SER A 115 8.19 -7.41 1.60
N ALA A 116 7.00 -7.30 2.17
CA ALA A 116 6.82 -6.95 3.58
C ALA A 116 5.73 -7.83 4.19
N THR A 117 6.07 -8.63 5.18
CA THR A 117 5.16 -9.61 5.83
C THR A 117 5.83 -10.17 7.10
N MET A 118 5.33 -11.28 7.64
CA MET A 118 5.90 -12.02 8.77
C MET A 118 6.85 -13.12 8.30
N THR A 119 7.91 -13.40 9.06
CA THR A 119 8.82 -14.53 8.78
C THR A 119 8.50 -15.78 9.59
N ASP A 120 7.71 -15.68 10.66
CA ASP A 120 7.44 -16.78 11.57
C ASP A 120 5.94 -17.01 11.77
N PHE A 121 5.60 -18.24 12.15
CA PHE A 121 4.22 -18.67 12.38
C PHE A 121 3.53 -17.87 13.51
N LEU A 122 4.29 -17.41 14.51
CA LEU A 122 3.78 -16.63 15.63
C LEU A 122 3.57 -15.14 15.30
N ALA A 123 3.91 -14.71 14.07
CA ALA A 123 3.84 -13.32 13.64
C ALA A 123 4.64 -12.34 14.52
N SER A 124 5.76 -12.81 15.09
CA SER A 124 6.62 -12.01 15.97
C SER A 124 7.73 -11.27 15.21
N ASP A 125 8.13 -11.78 14.04
CA ASP A 125 9.18 -11.23 13.21
C ASP A 125 8.60 -10.63 11.91
N ALA A 126 8.06 -9.41 12.04
CA ALA A 126 7.68 -8.59 10.89
C ALA A 126 8.92 -8.06 10.16
N VAL A 127 8.91 -8.13 8.83
CA VAL A 127 10.10 -7.83 8.01
C VAL A 127 9.74 -7.03 6.76
N ILE A 128 10.63 -6.13 6.36
CA ILE A 128 10.76 -5.66 4.96
C ILE A 128 11.98 -6.35 4.37
N TYR A 129 11.78 -7.05 3.26
CA TYR A 129 12.67 -8.08 2.73
C TYR A 129 12.89 -7.91 1.22
N ARG A 130 14.08 -8.27 0.73
CA ARG A 130 14.37 -8.37 -0.70
C ARG A 130 15.06 -9.69 -1.02
N SER A 131 14.65 -10.30 -2.12
CA SER A 131 15.21 -11.58 -2.59
C SER A 131 14.93 -11.81 -4.07
N LEU A 132 15.28 -12.99 -4.58
CA LEU A 132 15.04 -13.42 -5.97
C LEU A 132 15.76 -12.59 -7.03
N GLY A 133 16.69 -11.74 -6.61
CA GLY A 133 17.66 -11.08 -7.48
C GLY A 133 18.77 -12.04 -7.88
N GLU A 134 19.18 -12.00 -9.15
CA GLU A 134 20.26 -12.85 -9.66
C GLU A 134 21.64 -12.43 -9.11
N SER A 135 21.88 -11.12 -9.03
CA SER A 135 23.15 -10.54 -8.55
C SER A 135 23.01 -9.78 -7.22
N SER A 136 21.79 -9.57 -6.74
CA SER A 136 21.51 -8.83 -5.52
C SER A 136 21.50 -9.74 -4.30
N PRO A 137 22.16 -9.36 -3.18
CA PRO A 137 22.06 -10.12 -1.95
C PRO A 137 20.66 -10.04 -1.36
N VAL A 138 20.29 -11.08 -0.63
CA VAL A 138 19.12 -11.09 0.23
C VAL A 138 19.33 -10.09 1.37
N LEU A 139 18.38 -9.16 1.54
CA LEU A 139 18.41 -8.14 2.57
C LEU A 139 17.11 -8.12 3.38
N ARG A 140 17.23 -7.75 4.65
CA ARG A 140 16.10 -7.64 5.57
C ARG A 140 16.23 -6.47 6.54
N THR A 141 15.13 -6.06 7.15
CA THR A 141 15.16 -5.21 8.34
C THR A 141 15.76 -5.94 9.54
N VAL A 142 16.33 -5.17 10.49
CA VAL A 142 16.92 -5.71 11.72
C VAL A 142 15.84 -6.40 12.55
N LYS A 143 16.12 -7.65 12.93
CA LYS A 143 15.19 -8.51 13.66
C LYS A 143 15.05 -8.04 15.11
N TYR A 144 13.81 -8.01 15.61
CA TYR A 144 13.47 -7.62 16.99
C TYR A 144 13.93 -6.21 17.41
N ASP A 145 14.16 -5.32 16.44
CA ASP A 145 14.46 -3.91 16.72
C ASP A 145 13.21 -3.05 16.47
N SER A 146 12.56 -2.63 17.56
CA SER A 146 11.35 -1.81 17.48
C SER A 146 11.57 -0.41 16.90
N LYS A 147 12.81 0.10 16.85
CA LYS A 147 13.11 1.35 16.15
C LYS A 147 12.92 1.19 14.64
N TRP A 148 13.21 -0.01 14.11
CA TRP A 148 13.03 -0.34 12.70
C TRP A 148 11.56 -0.59 12.37
N LEU A 149 10.93 -1.56 13.05
CA LEU A 149 9.53 -1.92 12.85
C LEU A 149 8.90 -2.33 14.18
N ARG A 150 7.74 -1.76 14.53
CA ARG A 150 7.02 -2.13 15.75
C ARG A 150 5.56 -2.47 15.50
N GLU A 151 5.25 -3.77 15.47
CA GLU A 151 3.91 -4.30 15.14
C GLU A 151 3.33 -3.63 13.86
N PRO A 152 4.04 -3.68 12.72
CA PRO A 152 3.58 -3.00 11.51
C PRO A 152 2.39 -3.74 10.87
N HIS A 153 1.53 -2.97 10.21
CA HIS A 153 0.51 -3.43 9.28
C HIS A 153 0.86 -2.88 7.89
N PHE A 154 1.37 -3.76 7.02
CA PHE A 154 1.85 -3.39 5.69
C PHE A 154 0.69 -3.18 4.72
N LEU A 155 0.72 -2.08 3.97
CA LEU A 155 -0.41 -1.65 3.14
C LEU A 155 -0.06 -1.63 1.65
N HIS A 156 1.04 -0.95 1.28
CA HIS A 156 1.39 -0.77 -0.11
C HIS A 156 2.90 -0.63 -0.31
N ALA A 157 3.38 -0.85 -1.54
CA ALA A 157 4.73 -0.46 -1.91
C ALA A 157 4.80 -0.06 -3.39
N ILE A 158 5.71 0.86 -3.70
CA ILE A 158 5.88 1.44 -5.04
C ILE A 158 7.36 1.53 -5.38
N GLU A 159 7.67 1.33 -6.66
CA GLU A 159 8.96 1.70 -7.23
C GLU A 159 8.91 3.15 -7.72
N TYR A 160 9.85 3.98 -7.28
CA TYR A 160 9.99 5.35 -7.77
C TYR A 160 11.44 5.85 -7.68
N GLY A 161 11.97 6.33 -8.81
CA GLY A 161 13.36 6.76 -8.91
C GLY A 161 14.34 5.63 -8.55
N ASN A 162 15.27 5.91 -7.63
CA ASN A 162 16.29 4.97 -7.16
C ASN A 162 15.84 4.10 -5.99
N TYR A 163 14.58 4.24 -5.55
CA TYR A 163 14.09 3.65 -4.31
C TYR A 163 12.86 2.75 -4.52
N VAL A 164 12.63 1.88 -3.55
CA VAL A 164 11.35 1.25 -3.29
C VAL A 164 10.80 1.84 -2.00
N TYR A 165 9.56 2.33 -2.03
CA TYR A 165 8.88 2.89 -0.87
C TYR A 165 7.86 1.90 -0.33
N PHE A 166 7.81 1.74 0.99
CA PHE A 166 6.86 0.90 1.70
C PHE A 166 5.96 1.75 2.57
N PHE A 167 4.65 1.56 2.44
CA PHE A 167 3.62 2.25 3.20
C PHE A 167 2.96 1.28 4.16
N PHE A 168 2.93 1.67 5.44
CA PHE A 168 2.43 0.81 6.51
C PHE A 168 2.01 1.66 7.70
N SER A 169 1.25 1.10 8.62
CA SER A 169 1.03 1.69 9.94
C SER A 169 1.74 0.88 11.01
N GLU A 170 2.25 1.50 12.07
CA GLU A 170 2.93 0.81 13.17
C GLU A 170 2.67 1.52 14.50
N ILE A 171 3.06 0.91 15.62
CA ILE A 171 3.08 1.61 16.91
C ILE A 171 4.20 2.64 16.91
N ALA A 172 3.83 3.90 17.16
CA ALA A 172 4.74 5.03 17.21
C ALA A 172 5.65 4.95 18.44
N VAL A 173 6.92 4.59 18.22
CA VAL A 173 7.95 4.56 19.28
C VAL A 173 8.19 5.94 19.90
N GLU A 174 7.93 7.00 19.15
CA GLU A 174 8.11 8.39 19.57
C GLU A 174 6.94 8.97 20.39
N TYR A 175 5.88 8.18 20.62
CA TYR A 175 4.71 8.57 21.42
C TYR A 175 4.41 7.60 22.58
N THR A 176 5.29 6.64 22.85
CA THR A 176 5.06 5.56 23.82
C THR A 176 4.83 6.04 25.26
N THR A 177 5.41 7.17 25.64
CA THR A 177 5.24 7.78 26.97
C THR A 177 3.79 8.23 27.23
N LEU A 178 3.01 8.46 26.15
CA LEU A 178 1.60 8.85 26.21
C LEU A 178 0.64 7.68 25.95
N GLY A 179 1.17 6.47 25.69
CA GLY A 179 0.40 5.26 25.42
C GLY A 179 0.67 4.63 24.05
N LYS A 180 -0.16 3.66 23.66
CA LYS A 180 -0.08 2.98 22.36
C LYS A 180 -0.80 3.82 21.31
N VAL A 181 -0.04 4.58 20.51
CA VAL A 181 -0.52 5.34 19.36
C VAL A 181 -0.03 4.67 18.08
N VAL A 182 -0.90 4.55 17.08
CA VAL A 182 -0.55 4.03 15.75
C VAL A 182 -0.29 5.21 14.83
N PHE A 183 0.82 5.20 14.09
CA PHE A 183 1.10 6.16 13.02
C PHE A 183 1.26 5.47 11.68
N SER A 184 0.82 6.15 10.63
CA SER A 184 1.12 5.80 9.25
C SER A 184 2.50 6.28 8.85
N ARG A 185 3.23 5.40 8.17
CA ARG A 185 4.61 5.57 7.75
C ARG A 185 4.75 5.39 6.25
N VAL A 186 5.71 6.12 5.70
CA VAL A 186 6.41 5.73 4.48
C VAL A 186 7.85 5.42 4.87
N ALA A 187 8.37 4.29 4.40
CA ALA A 187 9.79 3.96 4.46
C ALA A 187 10.36 3.85 3.05
N ARG A 188 11.66 4.05 2.89
CA ARG A 188 12.37 3.83 1.62
C ARG A 188 13.57 2.92 1.79
N VAL A 189 13.95 2.23 0.72
CA VAL A 189 15.21 1.50 0.56
C VAL A 189 15.76 1.74 -0.84
N CYS A 190 17.08 1.79 -0.99
CA CYS A 190 17.75 1.89 -2.28
C CYS A 190 17.62 0.58 -3.07
N LYS A 191 17.31 0.68 -4.36
CA LYS A 191 17.25 -0.50 -5.23
C LYS A 191 18.61 -1.21 -5.34
N ASN A 192 19.70 -0.45 -5.34
CA ASN A 192 21.07 -0.96 -5.45
C ASN A 192 21.75 -1.24 -4.08
N ASP A 193 20.99 -1.29 -2.98
CA ASP A 193 21.55 -1.65 -1.67
C ASP A 193 22.13 -3.07 -1.73
N ASN A 194 23.33 -3.28 -1.20
CA ASN A 194 24.03 -4.55 -1.18
C ASN A 194 24.31 -5.06 0.23
N GLY A 195 23.70 -4.44 1.25
CA GLY A 195 24.03 -4.70 2.64
C GLY A 195 25.24 -3.90 3.09
N GLY A 196 25.53 -3.99 4.39
CA GLY A 196 26.62 -3.26 5.03
C GLY A 196 27.96 -4.00 4.96
N SER A 197 28.92 -3.50 5.72
CA SER A 197 30.22 -4.15 5.88
C SER A 197 30.08 -5.46 6.69
N PRO A 198 31.08 -6.35 6.65
CA PRO A 198 31.10 -7.54 7.52
C PRO A 198 31.01 -7.23 9.02
N ARG A 199 31.27 -5.98 9.43
CA ARG A 199 31.23 -5.53 10.82
C ARG A 199 29.85 -4.97 11.21
N VAL A 200 29.16 -4.32 10.27
CA VAL A 200 27.89 -3.62 10.54
C VAL A 200 26.92 -3.82 9.38
N LEU A 201 25.73 -4.36 9.67
CA LEU A 201 24.63 -4.51 8.71
C LEU A 201 24.89 -5.42 7.48
N GLU A 202 25.82 -6.38 7.53
CA GLU A 202 26.21 -7.24 6.37
C GLU A 202 25.03 -7.81 5.54
N ARG A 203 23.95 -8.27 6.17
CA ARG A 203 22.74 -8.82 5.49
C ARG A 203 21.47 -8.01 5.76
N TYR A 204 21.65 -6.76 6.15
CA TYR A 204 20.57 -5.85 6.52
C TYR A 204 20.60 -4.62 5.62
N TRP A 205 19.46 -3.95 5.50
CA TRP A 205 19.39 -2.69 4.75
C TRP A 205 20.37 -1.65 5.27
N THR A 206 21.06 -0.96 4.37
CA THR A 206 21.91 0.20 4.68
C THR A 206 21.26 1.53 4.31
N SER A 207 20.06 1.45 3.75
CA SER A 207 19.28 2.58 3.24
C SER A 207 17.88 2.70 3.84
N PHE A 208 17.52 1.83 4.79
CA PHE A 208 16.20 1.84 5.42
C PHE A 208 16.02 3.08 6.30
N LEU A 209 15.11 3.96 5.87
CA LEU A 209 14.62 5.10 6.65
C LEU A 209 13.10 5.13 6.59
N LYS A 210 12.44 5.62 7.65
CA LYS A 210 10.99 5.80 7.72
C LYS A 210 10.62 7.17 8.28
N ALA A 211 9.46 7.68 7.87
CA ALA A 211 8.94 8.96 8.31
C ALA A 211 7.40 8.91 8.43
N ARG A 212 6.83 9.79 9.28
CA ARG A 212 5.39 9.87 9.53
C ARG A 212 4.67 10.54 8.35
N LEU A 213 3.56 9.98 7.88
CA LEU A 213 2.64 10.68 6.97
C LEU A 213 1.69 11.57 7.78
N ASN A 214 1.60 12.86 7.44
CA ASN A 214 0.71 13.80 8.13
C ASN A 214 -0.57 14.06 7.32
N CYS A 215 -1.65 13.36 7.69
CA CYS A 215 -3.00 13.65 7.20
C CYS A 215 -3.83 14.24 8.35
N SER A 216 -3.96 15.57 8.39
CA SER A 216 -4.63 16.26 9.49
C SER A 216 -5.43 17.48 9.06
N VAL A 217 -6.51 17.77 9.78
CA VAL A 217 -7.27 19.00 9.60
C VAL A 217 -6.66 20.08 10.50
N PRO A 218 -6.21 21.22 9.94
CA PRO A 218 -5.68 22.33 10.74
C PRO A 218 -6.80 23.02 11.54
N GLY A 219 -6.43 23.58 12.68
CA GLY A 219 -7.28 24.33 13.61
C GLY A 219 -6.45 24.80 14.80
N ASP A 220 -7.10 25.28 15.88
CA ASP A 220 -6.41 25.62 17.14
C ASP A 220 -5.59 24.45 17.68
N SER A 221 -6.05 23.23 17.40
CA SER A 221 -5.29 21.99 17.55
C SER A 221 -5.57 21.11 16.33
N PHE A 222 -4.53 20.44 15.83
CA PHE A 222 -4.65 19.55 14.68
C PHE A 222 -5.46 18.30 15.02
N PHE A 223 -6.38 17.92 14.12
CA PHE A 223 -7.07 16.64 14.18
C PHE A 223 -6.45 15.66 13.18
N TYR A 224 -5.85 14.57 13.66
CA TYR A 224 -5.10 13.62 12.82
C TYR A 224 -5.94 12.40 12.42
N PHE A 225 -5.79 11.98 11.17
CA PHE A 225 -6.21 10.67 10.67
C PHE A 225 -4.97 9.79 10.54
N ASP A 226 -4.61 9.09 11.62
CA ASP A 226 -3.30 8.44 11.72
C ASP A 226 -3.21 7.06 11.07
N VAL A 227 -4.32 6.42 10.67
CA VAL A 227 -4.33 5.02 10.21
C VAL A 227 -4.68 4.90 8.72
N LEU A 228 -3.65 4.77 7.87
CA LEU A 228 -3.76 4.50 6.44
C LEU A 228 -4.51 3.18 6.19
N GLN A 229 -5.41 3.19 5.22
CA GLN A 229 -6.28 2.05 4.85
C GLN A 229 -5.98 1.53 3.45
N SER A 230 -5.67 2.44 2.52
CA SER A 230 -5.33 2.11 1.12
C SER A 230 -4.58 3.28 0.50
N LEU A 231 -3.76 3.00 -0.52
CA LEU A 231 -2.92 3.96 -1.21
C LEU A 231 -2.90 3.65 -2.71
N THR A 232 -2.83 4.69 -3.54
CA THR A 232 -2.61 4.53 -4.98
C THR A 232 -1.14 4.21 -5.31
N ASN A 233 -0.89 3.75 -6.53
CA ASN A 233 0.41 3.92 -7.18
C ASN A 233 0.70 5.42 -7.42
N VAL A 234 1.90 5.73 -7.93
CA VAL A 234 2.25 7.12 -8.29
C VAL A 234 1.36 7.61 -9.42
N LEU A 235 0.71 8.74 -9.20
CA LEU A 235 -0.17 9.45 -10.14
C LEU A 235 0.39 10.84 -10.42
N GLN A 236 -0.09 11.47 -11.50
CA GLN A 236 0.19 12.89 -11.77
C GLN A 236 -0.96 13.74 -11.23
N ILE A 237 -0.71 14.51 -10.18
CA ILE A 237 -1.65 15.51 -9.65
C ILE A 237 -1.03 16.89 -9.83
N ASN A 238 -1.73 17.79 -10.53
CA ASN A 238 -1.18 19.12 -10.86
C ASN A 238 0.18 19.04 -11.56
N HIS A 239 0.33 18.05 -12.45
CA HIS A 239 1.58 17.75 -13.14
C HIS A 239 2.78 17.44 -12.23
N ARG A 240 2.52 17.07 -10.97
CA ARG A 240 3.53 16.70 -9.98
C ARG A 240 3.25 15.26 -9.49
N PRO A 241 4.27 14.37 -9.47
CA PRO A 241 4.10 12.99 -9.00
C PRO A 241 3.61 12.93 -7.55
N ALA A 242 2.52 12.22 -7.30
CA ALA A 242 1.90 12.12 -6.00
C ALA A 242 1.30 10.73 -5.75
N VAL A 243 1.14 10.38 -4.48
CA VAL A 243 0.33 9.25 -4.02
C VAL A 243 -0.88 9.76 -3.23
N LEU A 244 -2.01 9.06 -3.31
CA LEU A 244 -3.24 9.41 -2.60
C LEU A 244 -3.57 8.27 -1.66
N GLY A 245 -3.84 8.61 -0.40
CA GLY A 245 -4.13 7.65 0.65
C GLY A 245 -5.44 7.95 1.34
N VAL A 246 -6.16 6.87 1.67
CA VAL A 246 -7.33 6.91 2.55
C VAL A 246 -6.85 6.63 3.97
N PHE A 247 -7.17 7.52 4.88
CA PHE A 247 -6.84 7.43 6.30
C PHE A 247 -8.10 7.33 7.14
N SER A 248 -7.97 6.73 8.32
CA SER A 248 -9.03 6.66 9.32
C SER A 248 -8.52 7.06 10.69
N THR A 249 -9.45 7.36 11.58
CA THR A 249 -9.19 7.50 13.02
C THR A 249 -8.82 6.14 13.64
N GLN A 250 -8.23 6.17 14.84
CA GLN A 250 -7.81 4.95 15.54
C GLN A 250 -8.99 4.03 15.90
N ALA A 251 -8.72 2.75 16.14
CA ALA A 251 -9.72 1.68 16.26
C ALA A 251 -10.77 1.86 17.39
N ASN A 252 -10.51 2.73 18.36
CA ASN A 252 -11.40 3.02 19.51
C ASN A 252 -11.80 4.50 19.59
N SER A 253 -11.71 5.24 18.49
CA SER A 253 -12.10 6.65 18.40
C SER A 253 -13.45 6.81 17.69
N ILE A 254 -14.00 8.03 17.71
CA ILE A 254 -15.11 8.39 16.83
C ILE A 254 -14.68 8.14 15.38
N THR A 255 -15.52 7.41 14.64
CA THR A 255 -15.20 7.00 13.29
C THR A 255 -15.10 8.22 12.37
N GLY A 256 -13.97 8.34 11.69
CA GLY A 256 -13.77 9.34 10.66
C GLY A 256 -12.78 8.84 9.63
N SER A 257 -12.99 9.26 8.38
CA SER A 257 -12.07 9.00 7.28
C SER A 257 -11.66 10.29 6.58
N ALA A 258 -10.46 10.30 6.01
CA ALA A 258 -9.91 11.39 5.25
C ALA A 258 -9.16 10.86 4.02
N VAL A 259 -9.04 11.69 2.99
CA VAL A 259 -8.17 11.42 1.85
C VAL A 259 -7.14 12.53 1.73
N CYS A 260 -5.87 12.13 1.75
CA CYS A 260 -4.72 13.01 1.63
C CYS A 260 -3.87 12.60 0.44
N ALA A 261 -3.32 13.58 -0.26
CA ALA A 261 -2.28 13.37 -1.27
C ALA A 261 -0.92 13.73 -0.67
N PHE A 262 0.15 13.11 -1.16
CA PHE A 262 1.53 13.41 -0.79
C PHE A 262 2.38 13.47 -2.05
N TYR A 263 3.09 14.57 -2.28
CA TYR A 263 4.00 14.67 -3.41
C TYR A 263 5.28 13.86 -3.16
N MET A 264 5.77 13.19 -4.20
CA MET A 264 6.94 12.32 -4.08
C MET A 264 8.22 13.09 -3.75
N ASP A 265 8.35 14.34 -4.19
CA ASP A 265 9.49 15.19 -3.86
C ASP A 265 9.41 15.77 -2.44
N ASP A 266 8.22 16.00 -1.89
CA ASP A 266 8.05 16.33 -0.46
C ASP A 266 8.41 15.14 0.43
N ILE A 267 8.09 13.90 0.01
CA ILE A 267 8.57 12.67 0.65
C ILE A 267 10.10 12.61 0.64
N GLU A 268 10.73 12.85 -0.52
CA GLU A 268 12.20 12.85 -0.65
C GLU A 268 12.86 13.96 0.17
N LYS A 269 12.25 15.14 0.25
CA LYS A 269 12.72 16.24 1.08
C LYS A 269 12.81 15.83 2.54
N VAL A 270 11.80 15.15 3.08
CA VAL A 270 11.81 14.68 4.48
C VAL A 270 12.91 13.65 4.73
N PHE A 271 13.15 12.73 3.81
CA PHE A 271 14.25 11.77 3.96
C PHE A 271 15.66 12.41 3.84
N ASN A 272 15.75 13.62 3.27
CA ASN A 272 16.96 14.43 3.29
C ASN A 272 17.02 15.40 4.49
N GLY A 273 15.96 15.44 5.31
CA GLY A 273 15.86 16.24 6.54
C GLY A 273 16.46 15.56 7.77
N LYS A 274 16.27 16.14 8.97
CA LYS A 274 16.92 15.67 10.19
C LYS A 274 16.45 14.30 10.64
N PHE A 275 17.36 13.52 11.22
CA PHE A 275 17.01 12.25 11.89
C PHE A 275 16.43 12.52 13.27
N LYS A 276 15.68 11.55 13.79
CA LYS A 276 15.10 11.60 15.14
C LYS A 276 15.88 10.70 16.09
N GLU A 277 16.26 11.23 17.25
CA GLU A 277 16.93 10.48 18.30
C GLU A 277 16.14 10.46 19.61
N GLN A 278 16.39 9.41 20.40
CA GLN A 278 16.06 9.35 21.81
C GLN A 278 17.35 9.04 22.57
N ARG A 279 17.89 10.02 23.32
CA ARG A 279 19.21 9.90 23.96
C ARG A 279 19.26 8.80 25.02
N ASN A 280 18.16 8.58 25.74
CA ASN A 280 17.95 7.48 26.66
C ASN A 280 16.44 7.19 26.76
N SER A 281 16.04 6.09 27.42
CA SER A 281 14.63 5.64 27.48
C SER A 281 13.65 6.68 28.04
N GLU A 282 14.13 7.56 28.90
CA GLU A 282 13.31 8.58 29.59
C GLU A 282 13.34 9.94 28.88
N SER A 283 14.23 10.15 27.92
CA SER A 283 14.37 11.41 27.21
C SER A 283 13.27 11.59 26.17
N ALA A 284 12.89 12.84 25.95
CA ALA A 284 12.07 13.22 24.80
C ALA A 284 12.81 12.90 23.49
N TRP A 285 12.02 12.65 22.44
CA TRP A 285 12.55 12.49 21.10
C TRP A 285 12.91 13.87 20.52
N THR A 286 14.13 14.01 20.01
CA THR A 286 14.67 15.29 19.50
C THR A 286 15.34 15.10 18.15
N PRO A 287 15.42 16.16 17.31
CA PRO A 287 16.19 16.12 16.08
C PRO A 287 17.69 15.96 16.37
N VAL A 288 18.35 15.09 15.60
CA VAL A 288 19.81 14.95 15.60
C VAL A 288 20.43 16.20 14.96
N PRO A 289 21.42 16.85 15.61
CA PRO A 289 22.18 17.94 15.00
C PRO A 289 22.92 17.49 13.74
N GLU A 290 22.93 18.31 12.68
CA GLU A 290 23.52 17.94 11.39
C GLU A 290 25.04 17.71 11.49
N GLU A 291 25.71 18.35 12.46
CA GLU A 291 27.14 18.16 12.74
C GLU A 291 27.48 16.75 13.25
N GLN A 292 26.48 16.01 13.75
CA GLN A 292 26.63 14.63 14.23
C GLN A 292 26.26 13.60 13.16
N VAL A 293 25.76 14.03 11.99
CA VAL A 293 25.40 13.13 10.90
C VAL A 293 26.68 12.77 10.12
N PRO A 294 27.06 11.48 10.05
CA PRO A 294 28.29 11.07 9.38
C PRO A 294 28.20 11.22 7.85
N LYS A 295 29.37 11.11 7.19
CA LYS A 295 29.49 11.13 5.72
C LYS A 295 30.01 9.78 5.20
N PRO A 296 29.45 9.24 4.09
CA PRO A 296 28.34 9.77 3.30
C PRO A 296 27.04 9.78 4.12
N ARG A 297 26.06 10.59 3.71
CA ARG A 297 24.84 10.78 4.49
C ARG A 297 24.09 9.44 4.61
N PRO A 298 23.79 8.96 5.84
CA PRO A 298 22.99 7.77 6.09
C PRO A 298 21.71 7.74 5.25
N GLY A 299 21.44 6.61 4.58
CA GLY A 299 20.27 6.48 3.70
C GLY A 299 20.49 6.83 2.23
N SER A 300 21.68 7.34 1.86
CA SER A 300 22.04 7.61 0.45
C SER A 300 22.36 6.32 -0.30
N CYS A 301 21.94 6.25 -1.57
CA CYS A 301 22.31 5.12 -2.44
C CYS A 301 23.76 5.22 -2.88
N ALA A 302 24.49 4.09 -2.89
CA ALA A 302 25.86 4.05 -3.38
C ALA A 302 25.91 4.54 -4.85
N GLY A 303 26.88 5.39 -5.18
CA GLY A 303 27.02 5.99 -6.51
C GLY A 303 26.20 7.27 -6.72
N GLU A 304 25.38 7.67 -5.74
CA GLU A 304 24.47 8.82 -5.86
C GLU A 304 24.76 9.91 -4.82
N GLY A 305 24.60 11.17 -5.22
CA GLY A 305 24.65 12.33 -4.33
C GLY A 305 25.87 12.34 -3.39
N SER A 306 25.62 12.35 -2.08
CA SER A 306 26.68 12.36 -1.06
C SER A 306 27.52 11.08 -1.01
N ALA A 307 27.03 9.98 -1.60
CA ALA A 307 27.65 8.68 -1.67
C ALA A 307 28.24 8.36 -3.07
N ALA A 308 28.41 9.36 -3.94
CA ALA A 308 28.93 9.20 -5.30
C ALA A 308 30.31 8.51 -5.36
N ALA A 309 31.15 8.66 -4.32
CA ALA A 309 32.46 8.03 -4.25
C ALA A 309 32.42 6.51 -3.98
N TYR A 310 31.28 5.97 -3.56
CA TYR A 310 31.13 4.57 -3.16
C TYR A 310 30.45 3.77 -4.26
N LYS A 311 31.11 2.72 -4.76
CA LYS A 311 30.53 1.84 -5.79
C LYS A 311 29.44 0.91 -5.26
N THR A 312 29.46 0.59 -3.97
CA THR A 312 28.54 -0.33 -3.31
C THR A 312 28.40 0.02 -1.83
N SER A 313 27.26 -0.29 -1.21
CA SER A 313 26.99 -0.02 0.20
C SER A 313 27.87 -0.83 1.16
N THR A 314 28.42 -1.96 0.71
CA THR A 314 29.35 -2.77 1.52
C THR A 314 30.66 -2.05 1.83
N ALA A 315 30.97 -0.99 1.06
CA ALA A 315 32.13 -0.13 1.25
C ALA A 315 31.83 1.11 2.10
N PHE A 316 30.59 1.27 2.62
CA PHE A 316 30.28 2.39 3.50
C PHE A 316 31.08 2.33 4.82
N PRO A 317 31.47 3.48 5.39
CA PRO A 317 32.13 3.53 6.69
C PRO A 317 31.23 2.95 7.79
N ASP A 318 31.84 2.25 8.75
CA ASP A 318 31.13 1.66 9.88
C ASP A 318 30.34 2.70 10.68
N GLU A 319 30.82 3.93 10.77
CA GLU A 319 30.13 5.04 11.44
C GLU A 319 28.79 5.37 10.76
N THR A 320 28.75 5.44 9.43
CA THR A 320 27.53 5.66 8.64
C THR A 320 26.53 4.51 8.85
N LEU A 321 27.03 3.27 8.83
CA LEU A 321 26.22 2.07 9.01
C LEU A 321 25.68 1.95 10.45
N ALA A 322 26.49 2.27 11.46
CA ALA A 322 26.09 2.26 12.87
C ALA A 322 25.06 3.36 13.16
N PHE A 323 25.22 4.52 12.51
CA PHE A 323 24.26 5.62 12.60
C PHE A 323 22.90 5.21 12.04
N ILE A 324 22.82 4.75 10.78
CA ILE A 324 21.51 4.40 10.18
C ILE A 324 20.82 3.26 10.94
N LYS A 325 21.61 2.30 11.47
CA LYS A 325 21.09 1.24 12.32
C LYS A 325 20.37 1.79 13.57
N SER A 326 20.89 2.86 14.15
CA SER A 326 20.41 3.43 15.41
C SER A 326 19.31 4.48 15.23
N TYR A 327 19.28 5.15 14.06
CA TYR A 327 18.41 6.28 13.75
C TYR A 327 17.62 6.08 12.43
N PRO A 328 16.75 5.05 12.34
CA PRO A 328 15.97 4.81 11.12
C PRO A 328 14.77 5.77 10.94
N LEU A 329 14.42 6.57 11.94
CA LEU A 329 13.25 7.45 11.94
C LEU A 329 13.65 8.91 11.63
N MET A 330 12.97 9.54 10.68
CA MET A 330 13.13 10.97 10.39
C MET A 330 12.35 11.83 11.41
N ASP A 331 12.84 13.03 11.70
CA ASP A 331 12.22 13.93 12.68
C ASP A 331 10.92 14.54 12.16
N GLU A 332 10.94 15.01 10.91
CA GLU A 332 9.82 15.64 10.23
C GLU A 332 8.78 14.60 9.75
N SER A 333 7.53 15.04 9.68
CA SER A 333 6.45 14.32 9.02
C SER A 333 6.26 14.82 7.59
N ILE A 334 5.94 13.93 6.65
CA ILE A 334 5.60 14.31 5.28
C ILE A 334 4.27 15.08 5.31
N PRO A 335 4.25 16.35 4.88
CA PRO A 335 3.03 17.12 4.80
C PRO A 335 2.13 16.58 3.69
N SER A 336 0.82 16.60 3.93
CA SER A 336 -0.14 16.38 2.85
C SER A 336 -0.16 17.60 1.94
N VAL A 337 -0.59 17.41 0.69
CA VAL A 337 -0.75 18.53 -0.26
C VAL A 337 -1.67 19.58 0.35
N ASN A 338 -1.22 20.84 0.39
CA ASN A 338 -1.89 21.98 1.03
C ASN A 338 -2.13 21.84 2.54
N ASP A 339 -1.38 20.97 3.23
CA ASP A 339 -1.42 20.76 4.69
C ASP A 339 -2.82 20.41 5.24
N LYS A 340 -3.67 19.79 4.42
CA LYS A 340 -5.01 19.33 4.80
C LYS A 340 -5.52 18.19 3.92
N PRO A 341 -6.44 17.34 4.41
CA PRO A 341 -7.19 16.42 3.56
C PRO A 341 -7.97 17.17 2.48
N PHE A 342 -8.01 16.62 1.27
CA PHE A 342 -8.90 17.14 0.25
C PHE A 342 -10.34 16.66 0.45
N PHE A 343 -10.54 15.50 1.09
CA PHE A 343 -11.88 15.00 1.43
C PHE A 343 -11.89 14.46 2.86
N THR A 344 -12.98 14.72 3.60
CA THR A 344 -13.23 14.15 4.92
C THR A 344 -14.65 13.62 5.04
N ARG A 345 -14.83 12.55 5.81
CA ARG A 345 -16.13 11.95 6.12
C ARG A 345 -16.13 11.57 7.60
N THR A 346 -16.73 12.42 8.42
CA THR A 346 -16.76 12.27 9.90
C THR A 346 -18.16 11.98 10.45
N THR A 347 -19.20 12.17 9.64
CA THR A 347 -20.61 11.99 10.03
C THR A 347 -21.17 10.61 9.65
N SER A 348 -20.35 9.74 9.07
CA SER A 348 -20.78 8.43 8.58
C SER A 348 -20.59 7.33 9.62
N ARG A 349 -21.43 6.28 9.56
CA ARG A 349 -21.27 5.06 10.37
C ARG A 349 -20.26 4.06 9.80
N PHE A 350 -19.69 4.36 8.63
CA PHE A 350 -18.76 3.49 7.92
C PHE A 350 -17.40 4.18 7.71
N LYS A 351 -16.35 3.37 7.56
CA LYS A 351 -15.00 3.81 7.22
C LYS A 351 -14.77 3.67 5.73
N LEU A 352 -13.98 4.59 5.17
CA LEU A 352 -13.43 4.45 3.83
C LEU A 352 -12.21 3.52 3.91
N THR A 353 -12.14 2.56 2.98
CA THR A 353 -11.18 1.45 3.01
C THR A 353 -10.33 1.32 1.76
N GLN A 354 -10.84 1.71 0.59
CA GLN A 354 -10.19 1.50 -0.70
C GLN A 354 -10.22 2.78 -1.55
N ILE A 355 -9.25 2.94 -2.44
CA ILE A 355 -9.17 4.08 -3.36
C ILE A 355 -8.80 3.64 -4.77
N ALA A 356 -9.48 4.20 -5.77
CA ALA A 356 -9.10 4.18 -7.16
C ALA A 356 -9.26 5.58 -7.77
N VAL A 357 -8.40 5.96 -8.72
CA VAL A 357 -8.34 7.34 -9.22
C VAL A 357 -8.22 7.37 -10.74
N ASP A 358 -9.07 8.18 -11.37
CA ASP A 358 -8.93 8.60 -12.75
C ASP A 358 -8.43 10.05 -12.78
N THR A 359 -7.20 10.27 -13.24
CA THR A 359 -6.60 11.61 -13.38
C THR A 359 -6.91 12.29 -14.71
N SER A 360 -7.68 11.62 -15.57
CA SER A 360 -7.89 12.00 -16.97
C SER A 360 -9.37 11.88 -17.38
N ALA A 361 -10.29 12.14 -16.44
CA ALA A 361 -11.72 12.01 -16.66
C ALA A 361 -12.33 13.20 -17.44
N GLY A 362 -13.52 12.98 -17.99
CA GLY A 362 -14.28 13.93 -18.80
C GLY A 362 -13.80 14.08 -20.25
N PRO A 363 -14.53 14.84 -21.09
CA PRO A 363 -14.27 14.91 -22.54
C PRO A 363 -12.88 15.45 -22.88
N TYR A 364 -12.39 16.38 -22.06
CA TYR A 364 -11.10 17.05 -22.23
C TYR A 364 -9.98 16.42 -21.42
N LYS A 365 -10.24 15.30 -20.73
CA LYS A 365 -9.26 14.56 -19.91
C LYS A 365 -8.54 15.42 -18.88
N ASN A 366 -9.26 16.38 -18.30
CA ASN A 366 -8.72 17.41 -17.41
C ASN A 366 -9.33 17.34 -16.00
N HIS A 367 -10.16 16.35 -15.71
CA HIS A 367 -10.73 16.15 -14.38
C HIS A 367 -10.07 14.99 -13.65
N THR A 368 -9.89 15.14 -12.34
CA THR A 368 -9.50 14.04 -11.47
C THR A 368 -10.72 13.53 -10.71
N VAL A 369 -11.11 12.28 -10.94
CA VAL A 369 -12.20 11.60 -10.24
C VAL A 369 -11.63 10.54 -9.31
N VAL A 370 -12.08 10.55 -8.06
CA VAL A 370 -11.65 9.63 -7.00
C VAL A 370 -12.83 8.74 -6.60
N PHE A 371 -12.62 7.43 -6.63
CA PHE A 371 -13.56 6.42 -6.14
C PHE A 371 -13.09 5.89 -4.80
N LEU A 372 -13.96 5.93 -3.78
CA LEU A 372 -13.64 5.50 -2.42
C LEU A 372 -14.57 4.37 -2.00
N GLY A 373 -14.01 3.18 -1.76
CA GLY A 373 -14.73 2.04 -1.21
C GLY A 373 -14.85 2.13 0.30
N SER A 374 -15.86 1.49 0.88
CA SER A 374 -16.15 1.52 2.32
C SER A 374 -16.20 0.13 2.95
N ASP A 375 -16.23 0.07 4.29
CA ASP A 375 -16.43 -1.16 5.04
C ASP A 375 -17.89 -1.65 5.10
N ASN A 376 -18.84 -0.92 4.51
CA ASN A 376 -20.25 -1.29 4.46
C ASN A 376 -20.84 -1.38 3.03
N GLY A 377 -20.01 -1.39 1.99
CA GLY A 377 -20.42 -1.71 0.62
C GLY A 377 -20.80 -0.51 -0.25
N HIS A 378 -20.65 0.69 0.29
CA HIS A 378 -20.74 1.92 -0.47
C HIS A 378 -19.47 2.22 -1.24
N VAL A 379 -19.62 2.83 -2.42
CA VAL A 379 -18.57 3.49 -3.20
C VAL A 379 -18.95 4.96 -3.36
N LEU A 380 -18.08 5.86 -2.87
CA LEU A 380 -18.22 7.29 -3.09
C LEU A 380 -17.47 7.70 -4.36
N LYS A 381 -18.09 8.53 -5.19
CA LYS A 381 -17.47 9.14 -6.37
C LYS A 381 -17.28 10.63 -6.11
N ILE A 382 -16.04 11.10 -6.17
CA ILE A 382 -15.68 12.47 -5.82
C ILE A 382 -14.95 13.12 -7.00
N LEU A 383 -15.32 14.34 -7.34
CA LEU A 383 -14.56 15.19 -8.22
C LEU A 383 -13.52 15.95 -7.39
N ALA A 384 -12.25 15.80 -7.74
CA ALA A 384 -11.16 16.63 -7.23
C ALA A 384 -10.83 17.68 -8.29
N SER A 385 -11.16 18.94 -8.01
CA SER A 385 -10.83 20.07 -8.88
C SER A 385 -9.55 20.75 -8.41
N THR A 386 -8.70 21.09 -9.39
CA THR A 386 -7.42 21.77 -9.20
C THR A 386 -7.33 23.01 -10.10
N GLU A 387 -8.30 23.91 -9.98
CA GLU A 387 -8.30 25.12 -10.81
C GLU A 387 -7.34 26.21 -10.31
N GLY A 388 -6.06 26.12 -10.69
CA GLY A 388 -5.14 27.27 -10.68
C GLY A 388 -4.00 27.18 -9.66
N ALA A 389 -2.89 27.87 -9.97
CA ALA A 389 -1.63 27.83 -9.21
C ALA A 389 -1.74 28.27 -7.74
N ASN A 390 -2.84 28.92 -7.35
CA ASN A 390 -3.16 29.38 -5.99
C ASN A 390 -4.51 28.86 -5.47
N ALA A 391 -5.15 27.90 -6.13
CA ALA A 391 -6.47 27.44 -5.72
C ALA A 391 -6.40 26.27 -4.74
N SER A 392 -7.22 26.37 -3.70
CA SER A 392 -7.56 25.24 -2.84
C SER A 392 -8.11 24.09 -3.68
N PHE A 393 -7.66 22.85 -3.43
CA PHE A 393 -8.38 21.65 -3.88
C PHE A 393 -9.84 21.79 -3.43
N SER A 394 -10.75 22.00 -4.38
CA SER A 394 -12.18 21.92 -4.12
C SER A 394 -12.62 20.51 -4.46
N THR A 395 -13.31 19.89 -3.50
CA THR A 395 -13.80 18.52 -3.66
C THR A 395 -15.30 18.52 -3.62
N GLN A 396 -15.89 17.79 -4.55
CA GLN A 396 -17.32 17.65 -4.66
C GLN A 396 -17.67 16.18 -4.67
N LEU A 397 -18.47 15.76 -3.70
CA LEU A 397 -19.11 14.44 -3.75
C LEU A 397 -20.13 14.44 -4.89
N LEU A 398 -19.88 13.60 -5.91
CA LEU A 398 -20.77 13.43 -7.05
C LEU A 398 -21.83 12.36 -6.76
N GLU A 399 -21.42 11.21 -6.23
CA GLU A 399 -22.31 10.08 -5.92
C GLU A 399 -21.91 9.33 -4.65
N ASP A 400 -22.91 8.75 -3.99
CA ASP A 400 -22.78 7.76 -2.91
C ASP A 400 -23.59 6.52 -3.32
N ILE A 401 -22.89 5.47 -3.76
CA ILE A 401 -23.50 4.31 -4.44
C ILE A 401 -23.43 3.11 -3.49
N ASP A 402 -24.58 2.54 -3.11
CA ASP A 402 -24.60 1.22 -2.47
C ASP A 402 -24.41 0.12 -3.53
N VAL A 403 -23.21 -0.45 -3.59
CA VAL A 403 -22.81 -1.39 -4.65
C VAL A 403 -23.10 -2.83 -4.25
N TYR A 404 -23.18 -3.15 -2.96
CA TYR A 404 -23.32 -4.52 -2.50
C TYR A 404 -24.68 -5.11 -2.89
N ASN A 405 -24.67 -6.28 -3.53
CA ASN A 405 -25.90 -6.97 -3.93
C ASN A 405 -26.12 -8.22 -3.04
N PRO A 406 -27.04 -8.17 -2.06
CA PRO A 406 -27.27 -9.30 -1.15
C PRO A 406 -27.70 -10.57 -1.87
N HIS A 407 -28.46 -10.47 -2.96
CA HIS A 407 -28.95 -11.64 -3.70
C HIS A 407 -27.84 -12.40 -4.43
N LYS A 408 -26.75 -11.73 -4.80
CA LYS A 408 -25.61 -12.34 -5.51
C LYS A 408 -24.42 -12.63 -4.60
N CYS A 409 -24.23 -11.83 -3.55
CA CYS A 409 -23.01 -11.85 -2.74
C CYS A 409 -23.20 -12.50 -1.35
N ASN A 410 -24.42 -12.61 -0.82
CA ASN A 410 -24.66 -13.20 0.50
C ASN A 410 -24.73 -14.73 0.46
N ILE A 411 -23.59 -15.39 0.21
CA ILE A 411 -23.53 -16.87 0.13
C ILE A 411 -23.21 -17.50 1.49
N TYR A 412 -22.31 -16.89 2.26
CA TYR A 412 -21.78 -17.45 3.53
C TYR A 412 -21.97 -16.51 4.74
N GLY A 413 -22.86 -15.53 4.61
CA GLY A 413 -23.05 -14.44 5.58
C GLY A 413 -22.70 -13.09 4.98
N GLU A 414 -23.29 -12.04 5.55
CA GLU A 414 -23.13 -10.68 5.05
C GLU A 414 -21.78 -10.10 5.47
N ASN A 415 -20.89 -9.93 4.49
CA ASN A 415 -19.67 -9.14 4.63
C ASN A 415 -19.61 -8.12 3.49
N ARG A 416 -20.00 -6.88 3.81
CA ARG A 416 -20.10 -5.77 2.85
C ARG A 416 -18.80 -4.99 2.71
N ARG A 417 -17.70 -5.40 3.34
CA ARG A 417 -16.44 -4.66 3.25
C ARG A 417 -15.89 -4.73 1.83
N VAL A 418 -15.68 -3.56 1.21
CA VAL A 418 -14.94 -3.46 -0.05
C VAL A 418 -13.47 -3.81 0.21
N LEU A 419 -12.98 -4.83 -0.48
CA LEU A 419 -11.62 -5.39 -0.34
C LEU A 419 -10.64 -4.85 -1.37
N GLY A 420 -11.13 -4.40 -2.52
CA GLY A 420 -10.30 -3.84 -3.58
C GLY A 420 -11.15 -3.10 -4.61
N LEU A 421 -10.51 -2.14 -5.28
CA LEU A 421 -11.07 -1.37 -6.37
C LEU A 421 -10.09 -1.40 -7.55
N GLU A 422 -10.56 -1.78 -8.72
CA GLU A 422 -9.76 -1.76 -9.95
C GLU A 422 -10.49 -0.94 -11.03
N LEU A 423 -9.81 0.10 -11.51
CA LEU A 423 -10.35 1.01 -12.50
C LEU A 423 -9.93 0.57 -13.91
N ASP A 424 -10.91 0.33 -14.77
CA ASP A 424 -10.74 0.02 -16.19
C ASP A 424 -11.25 1.20 -17.02
N ARG A 425 -10.31 2.09 -17.37
CA ARG A 425 -10.61 3.31 -18.15
C ARG A 425 -11.06 2.97 -19.57
N ASP A 426 -10.44 1.98 -20.18
CA ASP A 426 -10.68 1.61 -21.58
C ASP A 426 -12.11 1.08 -21.79
N HIS A 427 -12.63 0.31 -20.83
CA HIS A 427 -14.00 -0.23 -20.87
C HIS A 427 -14.98 0.52 -19.95
N HIS A 428 -14.61 1.72 -19.50
CA HIS A 428 -15.43 2.62 -18.67
C HIS A 428 -16.09 1.90 -17.48
N ALA A 429 -15.32 1.14 -16.70
CA ALA A 429 -15.82 0.42 -15.55
C ALA A 429 -14.92 0.50 -14.31
N LEU A 430 -15.55 0.38 -13.14
CA LEU A 430 -14.91 0.14 -11.85
C LEU A 430 -15.27 -1.27 -11.38
N PHE A 431 -14.29 -2.10 -11.07
CA PHE A 431 -14.48 -3.40 -10.47
C PHE A 431 -14.35 -3.30 -8.95
N VAL A 432 -15.38 -3.73 -8.23
CA VAL A 432 -15.50 -3.65 -6.77
C VAL A 432 -15.47 -5.06 -6.21
N ALA A 433 -14.41 -5.39 -5.46
CA ALA A 433 -14.22 -6.71 -4.88
C ALA A 433 -14.76 -6.78 -3.45
N PHE A 434 -15.52 -7.84 -3.17
CA PHE A 434 -15.97 -8.27 -1.84
C PHE A 434 -15.41 -9.66 -1.54
N SER A 435 -15.58 -10.17 -0.32
CA SER A 435 -15.08 -11.50 0.03
C SER A 435 -15.72 -12.65 -0.77
N SER A 436 -16.94 -12.44 -1.26
CA SER A 436 -17.77 -13.48 -1.91
C SER A 436 -18.07 -13.20 -3.38
N CYS A 437 -17.82 -12.00 -3.88
CA CYS A 437 -18.20 -11.59 -5.24
C CYS A 437 -17.33 -10.42 -5.74
N VAL A 438 -17.33 -10.21 -7.05
CA VAL A 438 -16.81 -8.99 -7.69
C VAL A 438 -17.93 -8.38 -8.51
N ILE A 439 -18.10 -7.06 -8.42
CA ILE A 439 -19.17 -6.31 -9.09
C ILE A 439 -18.54 -5.33 -10.07
N ARG A 440 -19.04 -5.31 -11.31
CA ARG A 440 -18.68 -4.31 -12.33
C ARG A 440 -19.65 -3.13 -12.23
N VAL A 441 -19.14 -1.95 -11.96
CA VAL A 441 -19.91 -0.69 -11.87
C VAL A 441 -19.50 0.21 -13.04
N PRO A 442 -20.42 0.65 -13.91
CA PRO A 442 -20.11 1.62 -14.95
C PRO A 442 -19.60 2.94 -14.36
N LEU A 443 -18.58 3.55 -14.98
CA LEU A 443 -18.07 4.85 -14.50
C LEU A 443 -19.06 5.99 -14.73
N SER A 444 -19.86 5.89 -15.80
CA SER A 444 -20.92 6.83 -16.15
C SER A 444 -22.27 6.17 -15.92
N ARG A 445 -23.11 6.80 -15.10
CA ARG A 445 -24.46 6.33 -14.77
C ARG A 445 -25.55 7.30 -15.21
N CYS A 446 -25.22 8.16 -16.18
CA CYS A 446 -26.11 9.12 -16.85
C CYS A 446 -27.57 8.68 -17.03
N SER A 447 -27.81 7.43 -17.46
CA SER A 447 -29.17 6.92 -17.72
C SER A 447 -30.06 6.84 -16.46
N GLU A 448 -29.45 6.72 -15.27
CA GLU A 448 -30.15 6.68 -13.97
C GLU A 448 -30.73 8.05 -13.59
N TYR A 449 -30.22 9.13 -14.18
CA TYR A 449 -30.63 10.50 -13.88
C TYR A 449 -31.74 11.05 -14.81
N GLY A 450 -32.15 10.27 -15.82
CA GLY A 450 -33.20 10.64 -16.77
C GLY A 450 -32.93 11.94 -17.55
N ASN A 451 -33.97 12.53 -18.13
CA ASN A 451 -33.88 13.79 -18.92
C ASN A 451 -33.83 15.07 -18.04
N CYS A 452 -33.43 14.97 -16.77
CA CYS A 452 -33.60 16.05 -15.81
C CYS A 452 -32.50 17.13 -15.95
N LYS A 453 -32.72 18.09 -16.85
CA LYS A 453 -31.80 19.20 -17.16
C LYS A 453 -31.64 20.26 -16.05
N ASN A 454 -32.32 20.13 -14.91
CA ASN A 454 -32.57 21.26 -13.98
C ASN A 454 -32.04 21.11 -12.54
N MET A 455 -31.12 20.19 -12.24
CA MET A 455 -30.37 20.25 -10.98
C MET A 455 -28.90 20.57 -11.23
N HIS A 456 -28.40 21.65 -10.62
CA HIS A 456 -27.01 22.09 -10.68
C HIS A 456 -25.99 20.98 -10.38
N TYR A 457 -26.37 19.99 -9.56
CA TYR A 457 -25.57 18.81 -9.26
C TYR A 457 -25.45 17.83 -10.45
N HIS A 458 -26.50 17.62 -11.24
CA HIS A 458 -26.46 16.71 -12.40
C HIS A 458 -25.65 17.27 -13.56
N PHE A 459 -25.49 18.58 -13.68
CA PHE A 459 -24.71 19.20 -14.75
C PHE A 459 -23.22 18.88 -14.65
N LEU A 460 -22.65 18.89 -13.43
CA LEU A 460 -21.26 18.51 -13.20
C LEU A 460 -21.03 17.01 -13.36
N THR A 461 -21.98 16.17 -12.90
CA THR A 461 -21.90 14.72 -13.14
C THR A 461 -21.92 14.42 -14.63
N HIS A 462 -22.85 15.01 -15.41
CA HIS A 462 -22.89 14.83 -16.86
C HIS A 462 -21.67 15.41 -17.59
N ALA A 463 -21.12 16.54 -17.15
CA ALA A 463 -19.94 17.15 -17.79
C ALA A 463 -18.65 16.34 -17.57
N VAL A 464 -18.59 15.54 -16.51
CA VAL A 464 -17.47 14.63 -16.21
C VAL A 464 -17.70 13.24 -16.80
N GLU A 465 -18.95 12.83 -17.00
CA GLU A 465 -19.34 11.50 -17.49
C GLU A 465 -19.53 11.37 -19.01
N ALA A 466 -19.84 12.47 -19.70
CA ALA A 466 -19.84 12.56 -21.17
C ALA A 466 -18.40 12.67 -21.70
#